data_AF-D3YJ28-F1
#
_entry.id   AF-D3YJ28-F1
#
_cell.length_a   1.000
_cell.length_b   1.000
_cell.length_c   1.000
_cell.angle_alpha   90.00
_cell.angle_beta   90.00
_cell.angle_gamma   90.00
#
_symmetry.space_group_name_H-M   'P 1'
#
loop_
_entity.id
_entity.type
_entity.pdbx_description
1 polymer ?
#
loop_
_entity_poly.entity_id
_entity_poly.type
_entity_poly.pdbx_seq_one_letter_code
_entity_poly.pdbx_strand_id
1 'polypeptide(L)'
;FGENHAIMGVAFTWVMASSCAVPPLVGWSRYIPEGMQCSCGVDYYTRAEGYNNESFVIYMFLVHALIPFIVIFFCYGRLVCTVKEAAAQQQESETTQRAEREVTRMVILMGFAYLVCWLPYASVAWYIFTHKGTEFGPVFMTIPAFFAKTSAVYNPL
;
A
#
# COMPACT_ATOMS: atom_id res chain seq x y z
N PHE A 1 15.88 -12.99 -17.08
CA PHE A 1 16.00 -11.76 -16.27
C PHE A 1 17.43 -11.63 -15.79
N GLY A 2 17.99 -10.43 -15.82
CA GLY A 2 19.37 -10.14 -15.40
C GLY A 2 19.44 -8.80 -14.66
N GLU A 3 20.63 -8.34 -14.32
CA GLU A 3 20.89 -7.15 -13.49
C GLU A 3 20.13 -5.90 -13.96
N ASN A 4 20.12 -5.63 -15.27
CA ASN A 4 19.41 -4.46 -15.83
C ASN A 4 17.93 -4.41 -15.43
N HIS A 5 17.25 -5.55 -15.35
CA HIS A 5 15.84 -5.60 -14.96
C HIS A 5 15.66 -5.30 -13.46
N ALA A 6 16.60 -5.74 -12.62
CA ALA A 6 16.61 -5.44 -11.19
C ALA A 6 16.85 -3.95 -10.94
N ILE A 7 17.83 -3.35 -11.64
CA ILE A 7 18.11 -1.90 -11.57
C ILE A 7 16.88 -1.11 -12.01
N MET A 8 16.23 -1.49 -13.12
CA MET A 8 15.00 -0.84 -13.57
C MET A 8 13.88 -0.93 -12.53
N GLY A 9 13.70 -2.08 -11.88
CA GLY A 9 12.71 -2.26 -10.82
C GLY A 9 12.98 -1.36 -9.61
N VAL A 10 14.22 -1.29 -9.15
CA VAL A 10 14.62 -0.41 -8.04
C VAL A 10 14.49 1.07 -8.42
N ALA A 11 14.90 1.46 -9.63
CA ALA A 11 14.73 2.84 -10.09
C ALA A 11 13.25 3.22 -10.15
N PHE A 12 12.38 2.31 -10.62
CA PHE A 12 10.94 2.53 -10.65
C PHE A 12 10.34 2.73 -9.25
N THR A 13 10.75 1.93 -8.25
CA THR A 13 10.23 2.11 -6.87
C THR A 13 10.62 3.47 -6.29
N TRP A 14 11.85 3.94 -6.54
CA TRP A 14 12.28 5.28 -6.14
C TRP A 14 11.48 6.38 -6.84
N VAL A 15 11.26 6.28 -8.15
CA VAL A 15 10.45 7.25 -8.91
C VAL A 15 9.03 7.34 -8.34
N MET A 16 8.39 6.20 -8.08
CA MET A 16 7.04 6.18 -7.50
C MET A 16 7.04 6.71 -6.05
N ALA A 17 8.05 6.38 -5.23
CA ALA A 17 8.16 6.93 -3.88
C ALA A 17 8.31 8.47 -3.92
N SER A 18 9.17 8.99 -4.80
CA SER A 18 9.36 10.42 -4.98
C SER A 18 8.12 11.12 -5.52
N SER A 19 7.34 10.47 -6.40
CA SER A 19 6.10 11.04 -6.93
C SER A 19 4.99 11.17 -5.88
N CYS A 20 5.14 10.51 -4.73
CA CYS A 20 4.29 10.69 -3.55
C CYS A 20 4.90 11.70 -2.56
N ALA A 21 6.21 11.60 -2.28
CA ALA A 21 6.84 12.37 -1.19
C ALA A 21 7.25 13.81 -1.58
N VAL A 22 7.60 14.05 -2.83
CA VAL A 22 8.08 15.36 -3.28
C VAL A 22 6.95 16.37 -3.51
N PRO A 23 5.78 16.04 -4.10
CA PRO A 23 4.77 17.04 -4.40
C PRO A 23 4.29 17.88 -3.20
N PRO A 24 4.12 17.33 -1.98
CA PRO A 24 3.78 18.12 -0.80
C PRO A 24 4.85 19.14 -0.38
N LEU A 25 6.11 18.97 -0.81
CA LEU A 25 7.19 19.93 -0.58
C LEU A 25 7.15 21.11 -1.56
N VAL A 26 6.51 20.94 -2.72
CA VAL A 26 6.47 21.92 -3.81
C VAL A 26 5.07 22.48 -4.06
N GLY A 27 4.11 22.21 -3.17
CA GLY A 27 2.81 22.88 -3.14
C GLY A 27 1.63 22.05 -3.65
N TRP A 28 1.81 20.77 -3.98
CA TRP A 28 0.69 19.86 -4.24
C TRP A 28 0.46 18.95 -3.03
N SER A 29 -0.56 19.29 -2.25
CA SER A 29 -0.70 18.98 -0.82
C SER A 29 0.41 19.62 0.04
N ARG A 30 0.52 19.23 1.30
CA ARG A 30 1.50 19.73 2.28
C ARG A 30 1.73 18.73 3.41
N TYR A 31 2.86 18.84 4.08
CA TYR A 31 3.13 18.11 5.32
C TYR A 31 2.63 18.90 6.54
N ILE A 32 1.80 18.26 7.36
CA ILE A 32 1.27 18.82 8.61
C ILE A 32 1.33 17.80 9.75
N PRO A 33 1.30 18.22 11.02
CA PRO A 33 1.16 17.28 12.12
C PRO A 33 -0.19 16.56 12.07
N GLU A 34 -0.18 15.23 12.07
CA GLU A 34 -1.36 14.36 11.99
C GLU A 34 -1.77 13.80 13.36
N GLY A 35 -3.05 13.47 13.54
CA GLY A 35 -3.56 12.81 14.74
C GLY A 35 -3.27 13.59 16.02
N MET A 36 -2.54 12.98 16.95
CA MET A 36 -2.09 13.58 18.21
C MET A 36 -1.09 14.74 18.06
N GLN A 37 -0.78 15.17 16.83
CA GLN A 37 0.11 16.29 16.51
C GLN A 37 1.59 16.06 16.87
N CYS A 38 1.98 14.82 17.19
CA CYS A 38 3.35 14.42 17.49
C CYS A 38 4.08 13.77 16.30
N SER A 39 3.41 13.57 15.17
CA SER A 39 3.95 13.00 13.93
C SER A 39 3.52 13.88 12.76
N CYS A 40 4.41 14.12 11.81
CA CYS A 40 4.07 14.80 10.55
C CYS A 40 3.71 13.77 9.47
N GLY A 41 2.73 14.12 8.65
CA GLY A 41 2.25 13.32 7.54
C GLY A 41 1.67 14.21 6.44
N VAL A 42 1.28 13.59 5.34
CA VAL A 42 0.59 14.29 4.25
C VAL A 42 -0.77 14.78 4.74
N ASP A 43 -1.18 15.97 4.32
CA ASP A 43 -2.50 16.52 4.57
C ASP A 43 -3.59 15.85 3.71
N TYR A 44 -4.16 14.76 4.23
CA TYR A 44 -5.26 14.01 3.59
C TYR A 44 -6.66 14.36 4.12
N TYR A 45 -6.76 15.29 5.08
CA TYR A 45 -8.01 15.53 5.82
C TYR A 45 -8.42 17.00 5.93
N THR A 46 -7.54 17.96 5.62
CA THR A 46 -7.91 19.37 5.56
C THR A 46 -8.08 19.86 4.12
N ARG A 47 -8.69 21.03 3.95
CA ARG A 47 -8.86 21.69 2.65
C ARG A 47 -8.22 23.07 2.68
N ALA A 48 -6.89 23.07 2.64
CA ALA A 48 -6.16 24.32 2.54
C ALA A 48 -6.25 24.87 1.10
N GLU A 49 -6.68 26.12 0.98
CA GLU A 49 -6.65 26.85 -0.29
C GLU A 49 -5.22 26.94 -0.81
N GLY A 50 -5.05 26.79 -2.14
CA GLY A 50 -3.74 26.83 -2.79
C GLY A 50 -2.95 25.53 -2.83
N TYR A 51 -3.30 24.51 -2.03
CA TYR A 51 -2.56 23.23 -1.98
C TYR A 51 -3.20 22.08 -2.76
N ASN A 52 -4.46 22.21 -3.17
CA ASN A 52 -5.17 21.20 -3.98
C ASN A 52 -5.21 19.79 -3.35
N ASN A 53 -5.34 19.70 -2.01
CA ASN A 53 -5.35 18.45 -1.25
C ASN A 53 -6.30 17.38 -1.83
N GLU A 54 -7.50 17.78 -2.30
CA GLU A 54 -8.47 16.85 -2.87
C GLU A 54 -7.91 16.06 -4.07
N SER A 55 -7.26 16.74 -5.01
CA SER A 55 -6.64 16.09 -6.17
C SER A 55 -5.47 15.18 -5.78
N PHE A 56 -4.71 15.56 -4.74
CA PHE A 56 -3.61 14.76 -4.23
C PHE A 56 -4.10 13.48 -3.55
N VAL A 57 -5.17 13.56 -2.76
CA VAL A 57 -5.78 12.38 -2.11
C VAL A 57 -6.33 11.40 -3.16
N ILE A 58 -6.99 11.89 -4.21
CA ILE A 58 -7.46 11.04 -5.32
C ILE A 58 -6.27 10.36 -6.01
N TYR A 59 -5.21 11.11 -6.29
CA TYR A 59 -3.96 10.58 -6.86
C TYR A 59 -3.36 9.48 -5.99
N MET A 60 -3.21 9.73 -4.68
CA MET A 60 -2.69 8.76 -3.72
C MET A 60 -3.54 7.49 -3.67
N PHE A 61 -4.86 7.63 -3.63
CA PHE A 61 -5.77 6.47 -3.60
C PHE A 61 -5.66 5.63 -4.88
N LEU A 62 -5.72 6.25 -6.06
CA LEU A 62 -5.70 5.51 -7.31
C LEU A 62 -4.32 4.93 -7.62
N VAL A 63 -3.28 5.76 -7.54
CA VAL A 63 -1.93 5.42 -8.02
C VAL A 63 -1.10 4.69 -6.96
N HIS A 64 -1.22 5.06 -5.68
CA HIS A 64 -0.39 4.52 -4.61
C HIS A 64 -1.09 3.48 -3.73
N ALA A 65 -2.41 3.30 -3.85
CA ALA A 65 -3.13 2.25 -3.13
C ALA A 65 -3.82 1.24 -4.07
N LEU A 66 -4.66 1.69 -5.01
CA LEU A 66 -5.47 0.80 -5.85
C LEU A 66 -4.65 0.07 -6.92
N ILE A 67 -3.78 0.77 -7.66
CA ILE A 67 -2.92 0.13 -8.67
C ILE A 67 -1.99 -0.92 -8.03
N PRO A 68 -1.23 -0.63 -6.95
CA PRO A 68 -0.40 -1.64 -6.31
C PRO A 68 -1.21 -2.82 -5.79
N PHE A 69 -2.40 -2.58 -5.23
CA PHE A 69 -3.32 -3.64 -4.82
C PHE A 69 -3.69 -4.56 -5.99
N ILE A 70 -4.14 -4.01 -7.12
CA ILE A 70 -4.51 -4.80 -8.31
C ILE A 70 -3.31 -5.60 -8.83
N VAL A 71 -2.13 -4.97 -8.92
CA VAL A 71 -0.90 -5.63 -9.42
C VAL A 71 -0.50 -6.78 -8.51
N ILE A 72 -0.45 -6.57 -7.19
CA ILE A 72 -0.09 -7.60 -6.20
C ILE A 72 -1.04 -8.80 -6.30
N PHE A 73 -2.36 -8.54 -6.26
CA PHE A 73 -3.37 -9.61 -6.30
C PHE A 73 -3.36 -10.35 -7.64
N PHE A 74 -3.20 -9.64 -8.76
CA PHE A 74 -3.12 -10.27 -10.07
C PHE A 74 -1.85 -11.13 -10.20
N CYS A 75 -0.68 -10.58 -9.90
CA CYS A 75 0.60 -11.29 -10.04
C CYS A 75 0.64 -12.54 -9.14
N TYR A 76 0.28 -12.40 -7.85
CA TYR A 76 0.29 -13.55 -6.95
C TYR A 76 -0.87 -14.52 -7.19
N GLY A 77 -2.03 -14.04 -7.63
CA GLY A 77 -3.12 -14.92 -8.06
C GLY A 77 -2.70 -15.81 -9.22
N ARG A 78 -2.05 -15.22 -10.24
CA ARG A 78 -1.47 -15.98 -11.36
C ARG A 78 -0.39 -16.95 -10.91
N LEU A 79 0.50 -16.54 -10.00
CA LEU A 79 1.52 -17.42 -9.43
C LEU A 79 0.88 -18.66 -8.78
N VAL A 80 -0.12 -18.47 -7.92
CA VAL A 80 -0.81 -19.58 -7.25
C VAL A 80 -1.51 -20.49 -8.26
N CYS A 81 -2.19 -19.94 -9.27
CA CYS A 81 -2.80 -20.75 -10.34
C CYS A 81 -1.75 -21.62 -11.04
N THR A 82 -0.63 -21.04 -11.45
CA THR A 82 0.44 -21.77 -12.14
C THR A 82 1.07 -22.85 -11.28
N VAL A 83 1.33 -22.56 -10.00
CA VAL A 83 1.91 -23.55 -9.07
C VAL A 83 0.91 -24.69 -8.79
N LYS A 84 -0.39 -24.38 -8.68
CA LYS A 84 -1.44 -25.39 -8.54
C LYS A 84 -1.57 -26.30 -9.76
N GLU A 85 -1.50 -25.75 -10.96
CA GLU A 85 -1.52 -26.53 -12.20
C GLU A 85 -0.30 -27.49 -12.26
N ALA A 86 0.88 -27.00 -11.90
CA ALA A 86 2.10 -27.83 -11.84
C ALA A 86 1.98 -28.94 -10.78
N ALA A 87 1.44 -28.63 -9.60
CA ALA A 87 1.19 -29.62 -8.55
C ALA A 87 0.15 -30.67 -8.95
N ALA A 88 -0.89 -30.28 -9.70
CA ALA A 88 -1.90 -31.22 -10.20
C ALA A 88 -1.33 -32.21 -11.24
N GLN A 89 -0.32 -31.80 -12.01
CA GLN A 89 0.39 -32.68 -12.95
C GLN A 89 1.40 -33.62 -12.25
N GLN A 90 1.90 -33.24 -11.08
CA GLN A 90 2.92 -33.98 -10.33
C GLN A 90 2.40 -34.39 -8.94
N GLN A 91 1.31 -35.16 -8.91
CA GLN A 91 0.67 -35.58 -7.66
C GLN A 91 1.58 -36.43 -6.77
N GLU A 92 2.44 -37.25 -7.38
CA GLU A 92 3.38 -38.13 -6.68
C GLU A 92 4.60 -37.39 -6.07
N SER A 93 4.81 -36.11 -6.43
CA SER A 93 5.96 -35.33 -5.96
C SER A 93 5.63 -34.59 -4.67
N GLU A 94 6.01 -35.15 -3.52
CA GLU A 94 5.83 -34.51 -2.21
C GLU A 94 6.46 -33.11 -2.14
N THR A 95 7.62 -32.92 -2.78
CA THR A 95 8.30 -31.61 -2.82
C THR A 95 7.47 -30.57 -3.56
N THR A 96 6.80 -30.96 -4.65
CA THR A 96 5.94 -30.06 -5.44
C THR A 96 4.67 -29.70 -4.67
N GLN A 97 4.04 -30.67 -3.99
CA GLN A 97 2.87 -30.42 -3.15
C GLN A 97 3.20 -29.51 -1.95
N ARG A 98 4.35 -29.74 -1.31
CA ARG A 98 4.82 -28.87 -0.21
C ARG A 98 5.09 -27.45 -0.69
N ALA A 99 5.73 -27.29 -1.85
CA ALA A 99 5.98 -25.97 -2.44
C ALA A 99 4.67 -25.23 -2.74
N GLU A 100 3.64 -25.91 -3.30
CA GLU A 100 2.32 -25.31 -3.52
C GLU A 100 1.72 -24.77 -2.22
N ARG A 101 1.73 -25.57 -1.15
CA ARG A 101 1.15 -25.17 0.14
C ARG A 101 1.90 -23.98 0.74
N GLU A 102 3.23 -23.99 0.68
CA GLU A 102 4.06 -22.91 1.21
C GLU A 102 3.88 -21.61 0.39
N VAL A 103 3.87 -21.69 -0.94
CA VAL A 103 3.62 -20.53 -1.82
C VAL A 103 2.23 -19.94 -1.56
N THR A 104 1.19 -20.77 -1.51
CA THR A 104 -0.18 -20.32 -1.23
C THR A 104 -0.28 -19.67 0.16
N ARG A 105 0.36 -20.27 1.18
CA ARG A 105 0.42 -19.67 2.54
C ARG A 105 1.08 -18.29 2.51
N MET A 106 2.26 -18.19 1.88
CA MET A 106 3.01 -16.94 1.80
C MET A 106 2.23 -15.84 1.06
N VAL A 107 1.59 -16.18 -0.07
CA VAL A 107 0.77 -15.23 -0.84
C VAL A 107 -0.39 -14.68 0.00
N ILE A 108 -1.08 -15.53 0.76
CA ILE A 108 -2.17 -15.09 1.65
C ILE A 108 -1.65 -14.15 2.73
N LEU A 109 -0.52 -14.49 3.36
CA LEU A 109 0.10 -13.66 4.40
C LEU A 109 0.53 -12.30 3.86
N MET A 110 1.17 -12.26 2.69
CA MET A 110 1.61 -11.02 2.05
C MET A 110 0.42 -10.13 1.64
N GLY A 111 -0.65 -10.73 1.09
CA GLY A 111 -1.88 -10.01 0.77
C GLY A 111 -2.56 -9.42 2.00
N PHE A 112 -2.62 -10.19 3.10
CA PHE A 112 -3.14 -9.73 4.37
C PHE A 112 -2.29 -8.61 4.97
N ALA A 113 -0.96 -8.74 4.96
CA ALA A 113 -0.04 -7.71 5.44
C ALA A 113 -0.20 -6.38 4.69
N TYR A 114 -0.38 -6.44 3.36
CA TYR A 114 -0.66 -5.26 2.55
C TYR A 114 -1.97 -4.57 2.96
N LEU A 115 -3.05 -5.35 3.13
CA LEU A 115 -4.34 -4.83 3.56
C LEU A 115 -4.27 -4.20 4.95
N VAL A 116 -3.65 -4.88 5.92
CA VAL A 116 -3.48 -4.36 7.27
C VAL A 116 -2.71 -3.04 7.26
N CYS A 117 -1.64 -2.94 6.46
CA CYS A 117 -0.83 -1.72 6.37
C CYS A 117 -1.60 -0.53 5.79
N TRP A 118 -2.23 -0.72 4.62
CA TRP A 118 -2.65 0.41 3.77
C TRP A 118 -4.15 0.63 3.71
N LEU A 119 -4.96 -0.39 3.94
CA LEU A 119 -6.41 -0.25 3.93
C LEU A 119 -6.92 0.75 4.99
N PRO A 120 -6.35 0.82 6.21
CA PRO A 120 -6.73 1.85 7.18
C PRO A 120 -6.54 3.28 6.65
N TYR A 121 -5.39 3.59 6.05
CA TYR A 121 -5.16 4.92 5.45
C TYR A 121 -6.11 5.19 4.27
N ALA A 122 -6.23 4.23 3.35
CA ALA A 122 -7.07 4.39 2.17
C ALA A 122 -8.54 4.60 2.53
N SER A 123 -9.07 3.81 3.48
CA SER A 123 -10.45 3.91 3.96
C SER A 123 -10.70 5.21 4.71
N VAL A 124 -9.83 5.61 5.64
CA VAL A 124 -9.98 6.85 6.40
C VAL A 124 -9.92 8.06 5.47
N ALA A 125 -8.91 8.14 4.58
CA ALA A 125 -8.78 9.25 3.64
C ALA A 125 -9.99 9.34 2.70
N TRP A 126 -10.47 8.21 2.18
CA TRP A 126 -11.67 8.18 1.32
C TRP A 126 -12.95 8.55 2.08
N TYR A 127 -13.07 8.11 3.33
CA TYR A 127 -14.21 8.43 4.19
C TYR A 127 -14.28 9.93 4.48
N ILE A 128 -13.16 10.54 4.87
CA ILE A 128 -13.06 11.99 5.08
C ILE A 128 -13.33 12.77 3.78
N PHE A 129 -12.83 12.26 2.65
CA PHE A 129 -13.07 12.87 1.34
C PHE A 129 -14.56 12.91 0.96
N THR A 130 -15.30 11.84 1.26
CA THR A 130 -16.74 11.71 0.94
C THR A 130 -17.66 12.38 1.97
N HIS A 131 -17.28 12.41 3.25
CA HIS A 131 -18.08 12.98 4.35
C HIS A 131 -17.60 14.39 4.69
N LYS A 132 -17.83 15.31 3.74
CA LYS A 132 -17.41 16.71 3.83
C LYS A 132 -18.12 17.41 5.01
N GLY A 133 -17.36 18.14 5.83
CA GLY A 133 -17.92 18.96 6.93
C GLY A 133 -18.08 18.25 8.28
N THR A 134 -17.64 17.00 8.39
CA THR A 134 -17.53 16.28 9.66
C THR A 134 -16.16 16.49 10.27
N GLU A 135 -16.12 16.71 11.59
CA GLU A 135 -14.87 16.75 12.35
C GLU A 135 -14.48 15.36 12.87
N PHE A 136 -13.20 15.04 12.76
CA PHE A 136 -12.66 13.76 13.19
C PHE A 136 -11.68 13.96 14.35
N GLY A 137 -11.88 13.21 15.42
CA GLY A 137 -11.02 13.29 16.60
C GLY A 137 -9.59 12.76 16.35
N PRO A 138 -8.61 13.17 17.17
CA PRO A 138 -7.20 12.82 16.98
C PRO A 138 -6.92 11.31 17.07
N VAL A 139 -7.70 10.57 17.87
CA VAL A 139 -7.59 9.10 17.96
C VAL A 139 -7.92 8.44 16.62
N PHE A 140 -9.03 8.85 15.98
CA PHE A 140 -9.45 8.31 14.69
C PHE A 140 -8.38 8.53 13.62
N MET A 141 -7.78 9.72 13.60
CA MET A 141 -6.70 10.10 12.69
C MET A 141 -5.37 9.37 12.97
N THR A 142 -5.19 8.81 14.17
CA THR A 142 -3.97 8.08 14.56
C THR A 142 -4.05 6.58 14.24
N ILE A 143 -5.24 6.00 14.15
CA ILE A 143 -5.45 4.58 13.78
C ILE A 143 -4.74 4.21 12.48
N PRO A 144 -4.90 4.93 11.34
CA PRO A 144 -4.23 4.55 10.11
C PRO A 144 -2.70 4.64 10.23
N ALA A 145 -2.19 5.65 10.94
CA ALA A 145 -0.76 5.84 11.20
C ALA A 145 -0.16 4.66 11.98
N PHE A 146 -0.88 4.10 12.94
CA PHE A 146 -0.44 2.94 13.71
C PHE A 146 -0.16 1.73 12.80
N PHE A 147 -1.10 1.39 11.92
CA PHE A 147 -0.98 0.24 11.04
C PHE A 147 0.13 0.39 9.99
N ALA A 148 0.31 1.57 9.43
CA ALA A 148 1.41 1.81 8.48
C ALA A 148 2.77 1.82 9.20
N LYS A 149 2.88 2.46 10.37
CA LYS A 149 4.17 2.52 11.08
C LYS A 149 4.60 1.15 11.61
N THR A 150 3.66 0.30 12.03
CA THR A 150 3.97 -1.08 12.46
C THR A 150 4.42 -1.99 11.32
N SER A 151 4.11 -1.65 10.05
CA SER A 151 4.57 -2.42 8.89
C SER A 151 6.08 -2.40 8.70
N ALA A 152 6.78 -1.39 9.24
CA ALA A 152 8.23 -1.34 9.28
C ALA A 152 8.85 -2.49 10.10
N VAL A 153 8.06 -3.15 10.97
CA VAL A 153 8.48 -4.29 11.78
C VAL A 153 8.06 -5.62 11.16
N TYR A 154 6.80 -5.77 10.73
CA TYR A 154 6.31 -7.08 10.27
C TYR A 154 6.59 -7.38 8.79
N ASN A 155 6.83 -6.39 7.92
CA ASN A 155 7.17 -6.67 6.52
C ASN A 155 8.59 -7.26 6.32
N PRO A 156 9.61 -6.86 7.13
CA PRO A 156 10.93 -7.50 7.03
C PRO A 156 11.03 -8.92 7.61
N LEU A 157 10.07 -9.36 8.43
CA LEU A 157 10.04 -10.68 9.09
C LEU A 157 9.40 -11.74 8.18
#